data_AF-A0A133V2N3-F1
#
_entry.id   AF-A0A133V2N3-F1
#
_cell.length_a   1.000
_cell.length_b   1.000
_cell.length_c   1.000
_cell.angle_alpha   90.00
_cell.angle_beta   90.00
_cell.angle_gamma   90.00
#
_symmetry.space_group_name_H-M   'P 1'
#
loop_
_entity.id
_entity.type
_entity.pdbx_description
1 polymer ?
#
loop_
_entity_poly.entity_id
_entity_poly.type
_entity_poly.pdbx_seq_one_letter_code
_entity_poly.pdbx_strand_id
1 'polypeptide(L)'
;MSTRGCVAVKKKDGWRGVYNHYDSYPTGLGPELWVELQEANLPEFAQRLLNSTDWRDYLSSGECKYCGREGVGQPHSISGKIMGFDKDLGGGPDPEIKRNLQLTGYPDPEAKYHSHALDGGKSVEDTHVTSENPDPLFLEWVYVVNPSSRSLEILTHRGTSSNGRPVDEPWLRDDGYWEYGHCAYRHVRIALVDLDGPEPDWQLIQNLDGAVAVSGDSSEAEEVSERLKHGPDAKKCLVCGSPVPSARDYPELEDRPFGHKSCIREKLEDLGAEAEACLAEPQDAR
;
A
#
# COMPACT_ATOMS: atom_id res chain seq x y z
N MET A 1 -2.94 -18.49 1.34
CA MET A 1 -4.14 -17.66 1.11
C MET A 1 -3.72 -16.51 0.22
N SER A 2 -4.50 -16.16 -0.79
CA SER A 2 -4.18 -15.04 -1.69
C SER A 2 -4.52 -13.75 -0.97
N THR A 3 -3.52 -12.92 -0.68
CA THR A 3 -3.77 -11.58 -0.16
C THR A 3 -4.15 -10.64 -1.27
N ARG A 4 -5.25 -9.94 -1.05
CA ARG A 4 -5.94 -9.13 -2.04
C ARG A 4 -5.69 -7.68 -1.74
N GLY A 5 -5.60 -6.88 -2.78
CA GLY A 5 -5.29 -5.47 -2.61
C GLY A 5 -5.70 -4.64 -3.80
N CYS A 6 -5.26 -3.39 -3.79
CA CYS A 6 -5.63 -2.41 -4.79
C CYS A 6 -4.46 -1.48 -5.06
N VAL A 7 -4.18 -1.20 -6.32
CA VAL A 7 -3.31 -0.09 -6.73
C VAL A 7 -4.22 1.04 -7.17
N ALA A 8 -4.11 2.20 -6.53
CA ALA A 8 -5.04 3.31 -6.68
C ALA A 8 -4.33 4.62 -6.97
N VAL A 9 -5.09 5.56 -7.53
CA VAL A 9 -4.68 6.95 -7.75
C VAL A 9 -5.44 7.84 -6.80
N LYS A 10 -4.73 8.75 -6.13
CA LYS A 10 -5.32 9.81 -5.31
C LYS A 10 -6.21 10.71 -6.16
N LYS A 11 -7.41 10.99 -5.67
CA LYS A 11 -8.34 11.99 -6.21
C LYS A 11 -8.52 13.11 -5.18
N LYS A 12 -9.20 14.18 -5.57
CA LYS A 12 -9.50 15.30 -4.68
C LYS A 12 -10.20 14.84 -3.40
N ASP A 13 -11.19 13.96 -3.55
CA ASP A 13 -12.08 13.53 -2.47
C ASP A 13 -11.95 12.03 -2.18
N GLY A 14 -10.75 11.45 -2.32
CA GLY A 14 -10.52 10.04 -2.02
C GLY A 14 -9.52 9.37 -2.94
N TRP A 15 -9.79 8.13 -3.32
CA TRP A 15 -8.97 7.37 -4.27
C TRP A 15 -9.83 6.46 -5.14
N ARG A 16 -9.28 6.12 -6.32
CA ARG A 16 -9.86 5.16 -7.25
C ARG A 16 -8.74 4.28 -7.78
N GLY A 17 -8.95 2.98 -7.85
CA GLY A 17 -7.92 2.05 -8.24
C GLY A 17 -8.45 0.77 -8.85
N VAL A 18 -7.50 -0.10 -9.19
CA VAL A 18 -7.74 -1.39 -9.80
C VAL A 18 -7.35 -2.50 -8.83
N TYR A 19 -8.09 -3.59 -8.89
CA TYR A 19 -7.92 -4.73 -8.01
C TYR A 19 -6.60 -5.47 -8.28
N ASN A 20 -5.95 -5.97 -7.24
CA ASN A 20 -4.86 -6.93 -7.34
C ASN A 20 -5.23 -8.25 -6.63
N HIS A 21 -5.06 -9.35 -7.36
CA HIS A 21 -5.61 -10.65 -6.95
C HIS A 21 -4.73 -11.41 -5.96
N TYR A 22 -3.40 -11.23 -6.01
CA TYR A 22 -2.48 -12.05 -5.23
C TYR A 22 -1.28 -11.26 -4.73
N ASP A 23 -0.72 -11.74 -3.62
CA ASP A 23 0.49 -11.25 -2.99
C ASP A 23 0.51 -9.73 -2.77
N SER A 24 -0.63 -9.19 -2.33
CA SER A 24 -0.80 -7.75 -2.11
C SER A 24 -0.13 -7.25 -0.82
N TYR A 25 0.72 -8.06 -0.20
CA TYR A 25 1.47 -7.63 0.97
C TYR A 25 2.51 -6.58 0.58
N PRO A 26 2.95 -5.72 1.53
CA PRO A 26 4.05 -4.79 1.29
C PRO A 26 5.32 -5.49 0.81
N THR A 27 5.65 -6.70 1.30
CA THR A 27 6.83 -7.45 0.82
C THR A 27 6.66 -8.11 -0.55
N GLY A 28 5.42 -8.25 -1.04
CA GLY A 28 5.09 -8.80 -2.35
C GLY A 28 4.92 -7.70 -3.40
N LEU A 29 3.72 -7.10 -3.45
CA LEU A 29 3.38 -6.03 -4.40
C LEU A 29 4.18 -4.74 -4.22
N GLY A 30 4.65 -4.44 -3.01
CA GLY A 30 5.38 -3.19 -2.71
C GLY A 30 6.61 -2.96 -3.59
N PRO A 31 7.62 -3.85 -3.59
CA PRO A 31 8.80 -3.75 -4.45
C PRO A 31 8.45 -3.64 -5.94
N GLU A 32 7.50 -4.44 -6.42
CA GLU A 32 7.07 -4.44 -7.83
C GLU A 32 6.51 -3.07 -8.23
N LEU A 33 5.56 -2.57 -7.43
CA LEU A 33 4.96 -1.26 -7.67
C LEU A 33 5.99 -0.14 -7.55
N TRP A 34 6.96 -0.24 -6.64
CA TRP A 34 8.02 0.76 -6.49
C TRP A 34 8.84 0.90 -7.76
N VAL A 35 9.34 -0.21 -8.32
CA VAL A 35 10.09 -0.20 -9.58
C VAL A 35 9.26 0.46 -10.69
N GLU A 36 7.99 0.05 -10.83
CA GLU A 36 7.08 0.64 -11.82
C GLU A 36 6.93 2.16 -11.65
N LEU A 37 6.77 2.64 -10.41
CA LEU A 37 6.59 4.07 -10.12
C LEU A 37 7.87 4.90 -10.30
N GLN A 38 9.05 4.31 -10.12
CA GLN A 38 10.33 4.98 -10.34
C GLN A 38 10.61 5.21 -11.83
N GLU A 39 10.21 4.26 -12.67
CA GLU A 39 10.45 4.32 -14.12
C GLU A 39 9.35 5.09 -14.86
N ALA A 40 8.17 5.22 -14.28
CA ALA A 40 7.01 5.80 -14.95
C ALA A 40 6.91 7.34 -14.85
N ASN A 41 6.33 7.92 -15.90
CA ASN A 41 5.70 9.24 -15.82
C ASN A 41 4.38 9.11 -15.01
N LEU A 42 4.34 9.60 -13.77
CA LEU A 42 3.20 9.35 -12.87
C LEU A 42 1.82 9.78 -13.40
N PRO A 43 1.66 10.94 -14.08
CA PRO A 43 0.42 11.24 -14.80
C PRO A 43 0.00 10.17 -15.82
N GLU A 44 0.94 9.69 -16.64
CA GLU A 44 0.66 8.66 -17.65
C GLU A 44 0.38 7.30 -16.99
N PHE A 45 1.13 6.94 -15.95
CA PHE A 45 0.86 5.78 -15.09
C PHE A 45 -0.57 5.81 -14.57
N ALA A 46 -0.97 6.94 -13.96
CA ALA A 46 -2.29 7.10 -13.37
C ALA A 46 -3.41 6.98 -14.43
N GLN A 47 -3.19 7.53 -15.62
CA GLN A 47 -4.14 7.40 -16.72
C GLN A 47 -4.24 5.95 -17.22
N ARG A 48 -3.11 5.27 -17.43
CA ARG A 48 -3.08 3.86 -17.86
C ARG A 48 -3.73 2.96 -16.83
N LEU A 49 -3.38 3.11 -15.56
CA LEU A 49 -3.95 2.33 -14.46
C LEU A 49 -5.48 2.45 -14.44
N LEU A 50 -6.02 3.67 -14.60
CA LEU A 50 -7.46 3.89 -14.62
C LEU A 50 -8.13 3.50 -15.96
N ASN A 51 -7.37 3.13 -16.98
CA ASN A 51 -7.89 2.51 -18.20
C ASN A 51 -7.77 0.97 -18.18
N SER A 52 -7.32 0.41 -17.06
CA SER A 52 -7.19 -1.03 -16.83
C SER A 52 -8.30 -1.53 -15.91
N THR A 53 -8.66 -2.80 -16.08
CA THR A 53 -9.70 -3.46 -15.26
C THR A 53 -9.17 -3.98 -13.93
N ASP A 54 -7.94 -4.49 -13.90
CA ASP A 54 -7.22 -4.95 -12.70
C ASP A 54 -5.70 -4.70 -12.87
N TRP A 55 -4.89 -5.00 -11.85
CA TRP A 55 -3.42 -4.81 -11.87
C TRP A 55 -2.72 -5.65 -12.95
N ARG A 56 -3.20 -6.86 -13.24
CA ARG A 56 -2.61 -7.72 -14.28
C ARG A 56 -2.92 -7.18 -15.67
N ASP A 57 -4.12 -6.62 -15.85
CA ASP A 57 -4.52 -5.90 -17.07
C ASP A 57 -3.57 -4.73 -17.35
N TYR A 58 -3.21 -4.00 -16.30
CA TYR A 58 -2.24 -2.92 -16.38
C TYR A 58 -0.86 -3.43 -16.85
N LEU A 59 -0.35 -4.48 -16.21
CA LEU A 59 0.96 -5.07 -16.53
C LEU A 59 1.01 -5.67 -17.94
N SER A 60 -0.07 -6.30 -18.41
CA SER A 60 -0.14 -6.89 -19.75
C SER A 60 -0.55 -5.90 -20.84
N SER A 61 -0.66 -4.61 -20.51
CA SER A 61 -1.14 -3.57 -21.44
C SER A 61 -2.50 -3.91 -22.08
N GLY A 62 -3.37 -4.59 -21.32
CA GLY A 62 -4.70 -4.99 -21.76
C GLY A 62 -4.76 -6.29 -22.56
N GLU A 63 -3.63 -6.97 -22.80
CA GLU A 63 -3.61 -8.23 -23.56
C GLU A 63 -4.01 -9.42 -22.67
N CYS A 64 -4.99 -10.20 -23.12
CA CYS A 64 -5.39 -11.43 -22.45
C CYS A 64 -4.44 -12.59 -22.78
N LYS A 65 -3.77 -13.14 -21.76
CA LYS A 65 -2.84 -14.29 -21.90
C LYS A 65 -3.47 -15.59 -22.45
N TYR A 66 -4.80 -15.69 -22.49
CA TYR A 66 -5.49 -16.90 -22.96
C TYR A 66 -5.97 -16.80 -24.42
N CYS A 67 -6.26 -15.60 -24.92
CA CYS A 67 -6.77 -15.42 -26.29
C CYS A 67 -6.03 -14.38 -27.14
N GLY A 68 -5.14 -13.57 -26.54
CA GLY A 68 -4.41 -12.50 -27.22
C GLY A 68 -5.27 -11.28 -27.58
N ARG A 69 -6.53 -11.20 -27.13
CA ARG A 69 -7.35 -10.01 -27.33
C ARG A 69 -6.88 -8.88 -26.42
N GLU A 70 -6.85 -7.68 -26.96
CA GLU A 70 -6.52 -6.45 -26.24
C GLU A 70 -7.80 -5.71 -25.82
N GLY A 71 -7.74 -5.00 -24.68
CA GLY A 71 -8.80 -4.08 -24.27
C GLY A 71 -10.13 -4.75 -23.89
N VAL A 72 -10.12 -6.05 -23.66
CA VAL A 72 -11.28 -6.83 -23.17
C VAL A 72 -11.30 -6.95 -21.64
N GLY A 73 -10.25 -6.47 -20.97
CA GLY A 73 -10.03 -6.62 -19.54
C GLY A 73 -9.52 -8.01 -19.17
N GLN A 74 -9.24 -8.24 -17.88
CA GLN A 74 -8.74 -9.54 -17.48
C GLN A 74 -9.76 -10.67 -17.67
N PRO A 75 -9.28 -11.87 -18.01
CA PRO A 75 -10.09 -13.06 -18.03
C PRO A 75 -10.59 -13.41 -16.62
N HIS A 76 -11.88 -13.72 -16.51
CA HIS A 76 -12.51 -14.37 -15.38
C HIS A 76 -13.27 -15.63 -15.82
N SER A 77 -13.69 -16.46 -14.88
CA SER A 77 -14.41 -17.71 -15.19
C SER A 77 -13.65 -18.63 -16.15
N ILE A 78 -12.42 -19.00 -15.79
CA ILE A 78 -11.55 -19.84 -16.63
C ILE A 78 -11.93 -21.31 -16.44
N SER A 79 -12.22 -22.00 -17.55
CA SER A 79 -12.56 -23.41 -17.54
C SER A 79 -11.41 -24.27 -17.04
N GLY A 80 -11.74 -25.30 -16.27
CA GLY A 80 -10.79 -26.35 -15.87
C GLY A 80 -10.09 -27.01 -17.07
N LYS A 81 -10.66 -26.95 -18.28
CA LYS A 81 -10.01 -27.40 -19.51
C LYS A 81 -8.73 -26.64 -19.85
N ILE A 82 -8.73 -25.32 -19.61
CA ILE A 82 -7.52 -24.51 -19.73
C ILE A 82 -6.59 -24.81 -18.55
N MET A 83 -7.12 -24.99 -17.33
CA MET A 83 -6.30 -25.21 -16.13
C MET A 83 -5.68 -26.62 -16.05
N GLY A 84 -6.19 -27.59 -16.82
CA GLY A 84 -5.69 -28.97 -16.90
C GLY A 84 -4.28 -29.15 -17.45
N PHE A 85 -3.50 -28.06 -17.57
CA PHE A 85 -2.04 -28.12 -17.61
C PHE A 85 -1.42 -28.50 -16.26
N ASP A 86 -2.20 -28.50 -15.18
CA ASP A 86 -1.75 -28.93 -13.88
C ASP A 86 -1.59 -30.46 -13.82
N LYS A 87 -0.33 -30.91 -13.79
CA LYS A 87 0.05 -32.32 -13.89
C LYS A 87 -0.55 -33.18 -12.77
N ASP A 88 -0.99 -32.55 -11.70
CA ASP A 88 -1.53 -33.20 -10.50
C ASP A 88 -2.96 -33.75 -10.70
N LEU A 89 -3.66 -33.36 -11.78
CA LEU A 89 -5.02 -33.85 -12.08
C LEU A 89 -5.07 -35.05 -13.04
N GLY A 90 -3.92 -35.57 -13.47
CA GLY A 90 -3.83 -36.84 -14.22
C GLY A 90 -4.43 -36.84 -15.64
N GLY A 91 -5.00 -35.73 -16.10
CA GLY A 91 -5.46 -35.52 -17.47
C GLY A 91 -4.42 -34.75 -18.28
N GLY A 92 -4.09 -35.21 -19.49
CA GLY A 92 -3.34 -34.38 -20.44
C GLY A 92 -4.17 -33.17 -20.89
N PRO A 93 -3.55 -32.09 -21.39
CA PRO A 93 -4.27 -30.94 -21.90
C PRO A 93 -5.21 -31.36 -23.04
N ASP A 94 -6.41 -30.76 -23.07
CA ASP A 94 -7.40 -31.00 -24.13
C ASP A 94 -6.73 -30.83 -25.50
N PRO A 95 -6.89 -31.80 -26.44
CA PRO A 95 -6.23 -31.75 -27.75
C PRO A 95 -6.49 -30.45 -28.53
N GLU A 96 -7.66 -29.82 -28.33
CA GLU A 96 -7.97 -28.52 -28.93
C GLU A 96 -7.05 -27.43 -28.37
N ILE A 97 -6.89 -27.36 -27.04
CA ILE A 97 -6.02 -26.37 -26.38
C ILE A 97 -4.56 -26.54 -26.82
N LYS A 98 -4.07 -27.79 -26.88
CA LYS A 98 -2.71 -28.08 -27.35
C LYS A 98 -2.51 -27.62 -28.80
N ARG A 99 -3.51 -27.85 -29.66
CA ARG A 99 -3.50 -27.39 -31.05
C ARG A 99 -3.52 -25.86 -31.14
N ASN A 100 -4.35 -25.19 -30.35
CA ASN A 100 -4.45 -23.72 -30.33
C ASN A 100 -3.12 -23.08 -29.95
N LEU A 101 -2.44 -23.59 -28.91
CA LEU A 101 -1.12 -23.12 -28.51
C LEU A 101 -0.10 -23.26 -29.65
N GLN A 102 -0.10 -24.39 -30.35
CA GLN A 102 0.82 -24.62 -31.48
C GLN A 102 0.57 -23.67 -32.66
N LEU A 103 -0.69 -23.32 -32.92
CA LEU A 103 -1.08 -22.50 -34.08
C LEU A 103 -1.03 -21.00 -33.80
N THR A 104 -1.38 -20.59 -32.58
CA THR A 104 -1.64 -19.17 -32.25
C THR A 104 -0.77 -18.63 -31.13
N GLY A 105 -0.13 -19.50 -30.34
CA GLY A 105 0.53 -19.12 -29.09
C GLY A 105 -0.43 -19.01 -27.89
N TYR A 106 -1.75 -19.06 -28.13
CA TYR A 106 -2.78 -18.91 -27.11
C TYR A 106 -3.59 -20.19 -26.91
N PRO A 107 -3.95 -20.56 -25.67
CA PRO A 107 -4.72 -21.78 -25.39
C PRO A 107 -6.18 -21.69 -25.87
N ASP A 108 -6.77 -20.50 -25.88
CA ASP A 108 -8.18 -20.27 -26.18
C ASP A 108 -8.40 -18.98 -27.01
N PRO A 109 -7.88 -18.91 -28.25
CA PRO A 109 -7.94 -17.71 -29.11
C PRO A 109 -9.37 -17.22 -29.39
N GLU A 110 -10.34 -18.13 -29.35
CA GLU A 110 -11.76 -17.81 -29.59
C GLU A 110 -12.52 -17.45 -28.31
N ALA A 111 -11.88 -17.50 -27.13
CA ALA A 111 -12.48 -17.28 -25.81
C ALA A 111 -13.70 -18.20 -25.54
N LYS A 112 -13.60 -19.48 -25.90
CA LYS A 112 -14.64 -20.50 -25.65
C LYS A 112 -14.70 -20.96 -24.21
N TYR A 113 -13.57 -20.85 -23.52
CA TYR A 113 -13.28 -21.48 -22.25
C TYR A 113 -12.88 -20.46 -21.17
N HIS A 114 -13.01 -19.16 -21.43
CA HIS A 114 -12.95 -18.08 -20.45
C HIS A 114 -13.87 -16.93 -20.87
N SER A 115 -14.15 -16.02 -19.94
CA SER A 115 -14.83 -14.75 -20.20
C SER A 115 -13.95 -13.59 -19.75
N HIS A 116 -14.24 -12.37 -20.18
CA HIS A 116 -13.50 -11.18 -19.78
C HIS A 116 -14.35 -10.21 -18.98
N ALA A 117 -13.71 -9.39 -18.15
CA ALA A 117 -14.37 -8.44 -17.25
C ALA A 117 -15.31 -7.47 -17.96
N LEU A 118 -15.01 -7.12 -19.21
CA LEU A 118 -15.80 -6.20 -20.04
C LEU A 118 -16.83 -6.91 -20.93
N ASP A 119 -16.86 -8.25 -20.92
CA ASP A 119 -17.93 -8.98 -21.57
C ASP A 119 -19.28 -8.59 -20.93
N GLY A 120 -20.30 -8.37 -21.76
CA GLY A 120 -21.61 -7.91 -21.29
C GLY A 120 -21.77 -6.39 -21.21
N GLY A 121 -20.81 -5.61 -21.72
CA GLY A 121 -20.95 -4.17 -21.91
C GLY A 121 -20.70 -3.33 -20.66
N LYS A 122 -20.01 -3.90 -19.67
CA LYS A 122 -19.48 -3.14 -18.53
C LYS A 122 -18.40 -2.17 -19.00
N SER A 123 -18.32 -1.01 -18.37
CA SER A 123 -17.18 -0.12 -18.59
C SER A 123 -16.00 -0.54 -17.73
N VAL A 124 -14.81 0.00 -18.03
CA VAL A 124 -13.62 -0.22 -17.20
C VAL A 124 -13.82 0.35 -15.79
N GLU A 125 -14.50 1.48 -15.68
CA GLU A 125 -14.80 2.13 -14.41
C GLU A 125 -15.71 1.29 -13.51
N ASP A 126 -16.60 0.46 -14.09
CA ASP A 126 -17.45 -0.46 -13.33
C ASP A 126 -16.64 -1.54 -12.59
N THR A 127 -15.37 -1.75 -12.96
CA THR A 127 -14.47 -2.72 -12.30
C THR A 127 -13.57 -2.07 -11.25
N HIS A 128 -13.59 -0.74 -11.12
CA HIS A 128 -12.71 -0.03 -10.21
C HIS A 128 -13.19 -0.10 -8.76
N VAL A 129 -12.22 -0.15 -7.86
CA VAL A 129 -12.44 0.04 -6.42
C VAL A 129 -12.28 1.52 -6.10
N THR A 130 -13.10 2.05 -5.20
CA THR A 130 -13.02 3.46 -4.77
C THR A 130 -13.03 3.58 -3.26
N SER A 131 -12.60 4.71 -2.72
CA SER A 131 -12.74 4.99 -1.28
C SER A 131 -14.20 5.02 -0.77
N GLU A 132 -15.17 5.23 -1.67
CA GLU A 132 -16.61 5.22 -1.37
C GLU A 132 -17.24 3.83 -1.52
N ASN A 133 -16.53 2.88 -2.13
CA ASN A 133 -16.90 1.47 -2.15
C ASN A 133 -15.61 0.64 -2.13
N PRO A 134 -14.89 0.64 -1.00
CA PRO A 134 -13.52 0.13 -0.96
C PRO A 134 -13.44 -1.37 -0.71
N ASP A 135 -14.57 -2.02 -0.49
CA ASP A 135 -14.69 -3.42 -0.08
C ASP A 135 -13.58 -3.91 0.90
N PRO A 136 -13.39 -3.23 2.04
CA PRO A 136 -12.24 -3.47 2.93
C PRO A 136 -12.21 -4.87 3.56
N LEU A 137 -13.33 -5.61 3.54
CA LEU A 137 -13.38 -7.01 3.94
C LEU A 137 -12.53 -7.91 3.02
N PHE A 138 -12.44 -7.54 1.74
CA PHE A 138 -11.74 -8.32 0.72
C PHE A 138 -10.51 -7.63 0.17
N LEU A 139 -10.24 -6.39 0.57
CA LEU A 139 -9.03 -5.65 0.22
C LEU A 139 -8.21 -5.39 1.44
N GLU A 140 -7.22 -6.25 1.66
CA GLU A 140 -6.38 -6.18 2.85
C GLU A 140 -5.41 -5.00 2.77
N TRP A 141 -4.98 -4.63 1.56
CA TRP A 141 -3.96 -3.62 1.29
C TRP A 141 -4.36 -2.67 0.15
N VAL A 142 -4.11 -1.37 0.31
CA VAL A 142 -4.35 -0.38 -0.74
C VAL A 142 -3.13 0.52 -0.89
N TYR A 143 -2.65 0.66 -2.11
CA TYR A 143 -1.49 1.44 -2.50
C TYR A 143 -1.97 2.67 -3.29
N VAL A 144 -2.07 3.82 -2.63
CA VAL A 144 -2.60 5.06 -3.20
C VAL A 144 -1.46 5.95 -3.69
N VAL A 145 -1.26 5.98 -5.00
CA VAL A 145 -0.29 6.83 -5.68
C VAL A 145 -0.85 8.24 -5.81
N ASN A 146 -0.08 9.25 -5.41
CA ASN A 146 -0.38 10.66 -5.64
C ASN A 146 0.61 11.22 -6.67
N PRO A 147 0.22 11.36 -7.96
CA PRO A 147 1.09 11.87 -9.01
C PRO A 147 1.59 13.30 -8.76
N SER A 148 0.79 14.14 -8.09
CA SER A 148 1.11 15.56 -7.89
C SER A 148 2.17 15.79 -6.81
N SER A 149 2.13 15.00 -5.73
CA SER A 149 3.12 15.07 -4.64
C SER A 149 4.20 13.99 -4.72
N ARG A 150 4.19 13.17 -5.78
CA ARG A 150 5.10 12.04 -5.96
C ARG A 150 5.23 11.19 -4.69
N SER A 151 4.09 10.79 -4.13
CA SER A 151 4.04 10.01 -2.89
C SER A 151 3.17 8.77 -3.04
N LEU A 152 3.48 7.75 -2.25
CA LEU A 152 2.71 6.50 -2.16
C LEU A 152 2.16 6.34 -0.73
N GLU A 153 0.86 6.40 -0.58
CA GLU A 153 0.15 6.16 0.68
C GLU A 153 -0.26 4.68 0.76
N ILE A 154 0.11 3.99 1.84
CA ILE A 154 -0.18 2.57 2.04
C ILE A 154 -1.22 2.43 3.14
N LEU A 155 -2.34 1.81 2.79
CA LEU A 155 -3.45 1.52 3.67
C LEU A 155 -3.57 0.03 3.91
N THR A 156 -4.08 -0.34 5.08
CA THR A 156 -4.43 -1.71 5.45
C THR A 156 -5.84 -1.75 6.03
N HIS A 157 -6.54 -2.87 5.87
CA HIS A 157 -7.86 -3.06 6.45
C HIS A 157 -7.80 -3.18 7.98
N ARG A 158 -8.80 -2.64 8.68
CA ARG A 158 -9.02 -2.81 10.12
C ARG A 158 -10.46 -3.17 10.35
N GLY A 159 -10.69 -4.24 11.10
CA GLY A 159 -12.02 -4.74 11.36
C GLY A 159 -12.35 -4.87 12.84
N THR A 160 -13.63 -4.80 13.13
CA THR A 160 -14.21 -5.33 14.37
C THR A 160 -15.19 -6.44 14.00
N SER A 161 -15.22 -7.50 14.79
CA SER A 161 -16.21 -8.56 14.64
C SER A 161 -17.46 -8.25 15.48
N SER A 162 -18.62 -8.66 14.96
CA SER A 162 -19.88 -8.60 15.69
C SER A 162 -20.56 -9.97 15.61
N ASN A 163 -21.53 -10.22 16.50
CA ASN A 163 -22.33 -11.45 16.45
C ASN A 163 -23.56 -11.34 15.51
N GLY A 164 -23.59 -10.32 14.64
CA GLY A 164 -24.69 -10.12 13.70
C GLY A 164 -24.64 -11.08 12.51
N ARG A 165 -25.64 -10.99 11.64
CA ARG A 165 -25.69 -11.75 10.38
C ARG A 165 -25.11 -10.90 9.25
N PRO A 166 -24.48 -11.52 8.22
CA PRO A 166 -24.13 -10.82 7.01
C PRO A 166 -25.33 -10.06 6.43
N VAL A 167 -25.10 -8.85 5.95
CA VAL A 167 -26.08 -8.09 5.15
C VAL A 167 -25.70 -8.11 3.68
N ASP A 168 -26.69 -8.03 2.81
CA ASP A 168 -26.48 -8.02 1.35
C ASP A 168 -25.90 -6.68 0.86
N GLU A 169 -26.26 -5.58 1.53
CA GLU A 169 -25.82 -4.23 1.20
C GLU A 169 -25.05 -3.63 2.38
N PRO A 170 -23.71 -3.63 2.32
CA PRO A 170 -22.89 -2.97 3.32
C PRO A 170 -23.18 -1.46 3.34
N TRP A 171 -23.07 -0.83 4.50
CA TRP A 171 -23.26 0.63 4.62
C TRP A 171 -22.13 1.31 5.38
N LEU A 172 -21.82 2.54 4.98
CA LEU A 172 -20.85 3.37 5.67
C LEU A 172 -21.46 3.98 6.94
N ARG A 173 -20.83 3.73 8.09
CA ARG A 173 -21.16 4.32 9.38
C ARG A 173 -20.57 5.72 9.53
N ASP A 174 -21.11 6.49 10.46
CA ASP A 174 -20.61 7.85 10.78
C ASP A 174 -19.16 7.87 11.30
N ASP A 175 -18.66 6.75 11.82
CA ASP A 175 -17.27 6.58 12.28
C ASP A 175 -16.30 6.11 11.18
N GLY A 176 -16.78 6.03 9.93
CA GLY A 176 -15.99 5.67 8.75
C GLY A 176 -15.81 4.16 8.54
N TYR A 177 -16.47 3.31 9.33
CA TYR A 177 -16.47 1.86 9.11
C TYR A 177 -17.58 1.43 8.16
N TRP A 178 -17.26 0.53 7.24
CA TRP A 178 -18.21 -0.22 6.43
C TRP A 178 -18.76 -1.39 7.24
N GLU A 179 -20.06 -1.38 7.51
CA GLU A 179 -20.75 -2.43 8.25
C GLU A 179 -21.28 -3.51 7.30
N TYR A 180 -20.88 -4.75 7.55
CA TYR A 180 -21.29 -5.95 6.82
C TYR A 180 -22.20 -6.84 7.68
N GLY A 181 -22.72 -6.30 8.79
CA GLY A 181 -23.67 -6.92 9.69
C GLY A 181 -23.04 -7.86 10.71
N HIS A 182 -22.09 -8.70 10.29
CA HIS A 182 -21.31 -9.61 11.14
C HIS A 182 -19.91 -9.09 11.48
N CYS A 183 -19.52 -7.98 10.86
CA CYS A 183 -18.24 -7.32 11.03
C CYS A 183 -18.30 -5.91 10.44
N ALA A 184 -17.41 -5.03 10.90
CA ALA A 184 -17.26 -3.71 10.33
C ALA A 184 -15.78 -3.46 10.00
N TYR A 185 -15.48 -2.94 8.80
CA TYR A 185 -14.11 -2.72 8.34
C TYR A 185 -13.88 -1.31 7.80
N ARG A 186 -12.65 -0.80 7.90
CA ARG A 186 -12.18 0.39 7.19
C ARG A 186 -10.73 0.24 6.77
N HIS A 187 -10.27 1.02 5.80
CA HIS A 187 -8.84 1.16 5.55
C HIS A 187 -8.23 2.23 6.45
N VAL A 188 -7.08 1.94 7.05
CA VAL A 188 -6.28 2.90 7.81
C VAL A 188 -4.93 3.07 7.15
N ARG A 189 -4.44 4.31 7.12
CA ARG A 189 -3.09 4.61 6.63
C ARG A 189 -2.06 4.10 7.63
N ILE A 190 -1.07 3.35 7.14
CA ILE A 190 0.07 2.91 7.94
C ILE A 190 1.40 3.47 7.47
N ALA A 191 1.51 3.90 6.22
CA ALA A 191 2.73 4.53 5.72
C ALA A 191 2.42 5.59 4.67
N LEU A 192 3.31 6.58 4.60
CA LEU A 192 3.41 7.53 3.52
C LEU A 192 4.87 7.54 3.04
N VAL A 193 5.07 7.10 1.80
CA VAL A 193 6.38 6.95 1.17
C VAL A 193 6.59 8.09 0.19
N ASP A 194 7.77 8.72 0.27
CA ASP A 194 8.23 9.70 -0.71
C ASP A 194 8.88 8.96 -1.89
N LEU A 195 8.34 9.12 -3.10
CA LEU A 195 8.86 8.44 -4.30
C LEU A 195 10.16 9.07 -4.82
N ASP A 196 10.55 10.25 -4.35
CA ASP A 196 11.86 10.83 -4.67
C ASP A 196 12.94 10.42 -3.66
N GLY A 197 12.54 9.70 -2.60
CA GLY A 197 13.42 9.13 -1.59
C GLY A 197 13.99 7.75 -1.95
N PRO A 198 14.76 7.13 -1.03
CA PRO A 198 15.19 5.75 -1.17
C PRO A 198 14.00 4.78 -1.10
N GLU A 199 14.19 3.57 -1.65
CA GLU A 199 13.20 2.49 -1.51
C GLU A 199 12.90 2.21 -0.04
N PRO A 200 11.63 2.13 0.37
CA PRO A 200 11.27 1.92 1.76
C PRO A 200 11.53 0.46 2.21
N ASP A 201 11.67 0.25 3.51
CA ASP A 201 11.73 -1.09 4.09
C ASP A 201 10.32 -1.74 4.09
N TRP A 202 10.05 -2.54 3.07
CA TRP A 202 8.78 -3.24 2.89
C TRP A 202 8.46 -4.22 4.02
N GLN A 203 9.48 -4.85 4.60
CA GLN A 203 9.30 -5.78 5.72
C GLN A 203 8.85 -5.02 6.96
N LEU A 204 9.43 -3.84 7.22
CA LEU A 204 9.00 -2.95 8.28
C LEU A 204 7.55 -2.49 8.04
N ILE A 205 7.21 -2.03 6.84
CA ILE A 205 5.84 -1.61 6.49
C ILE A 205 4.82 -2.72 6.76
N GLN A 206 5.12 -3.95 6.35
CA GLN A 206 4.25 -5.09 6.63
C GLN A 206 4.10 -5.38 8.13
N ASN A 207 5.19 -5.31 8.89
CA ASN A 207 5.18 -5.59 10.33
C ASN A 207 4.38 -4.55 11.14
N LEU A 208 4.25 -3.32 10.62
CA LEU A 208 3.45 -2.26 11.25
C LEU A 208 1.95 -2.56 11.27
N ASP A 209 1.48 -3.41 10.35
CA ASP A 209 0.08 -3.86 10.36
C ASP A 209 -0.31 -4.45 11.72
N GLY A 210 0.57 -5.28 12.29
CA GLY A 210 0.38 -5.86 13.62
C GLY A 210 0.48 -4.86 14.77
N ALA A 211 1.29 -3.80 14.62
CA ALA A 211 1.51 -2.81 15.68
C ALA A 211 0.37 -1.79 15.79
N VAL A 212 -0.11 -1.26 14.66
CA VAL A 212 -1.20 -0.27 14.61
C VAL A 212 -2.53 -0.85 15.09
N ALA A 213 -2.69 -2.19 15.09
CA ALA A 213 -3.86 -2.86 15.66
C ALA A 213 -4.02 -2.62 17.18
N VAL A 214 -2.97 -2.18 17.88
CA VAL A 214 -2.96 -2.05 19.35
C VAL A 214 -3.35 -0.64 19.83
N SER A 215 -3.18 0.40 19.02
CA SER A 215 -3.19 1.79 19.48
C SER A 215 -4.38 2.63 19.01
N GLY A 216 -4.98 2.34 17.86
CA GLY A 216 -6.17 3.02 17.34
C GLY A 216 -6.01 4.52 17.00
N ASP A 217 -4.82 5.11 17.18
CA ASP A 217 -4.57 6.55 17.02
C ASP A 217 -3.71 6.88 15.77
N SER A 218 -4.15 7.88 15.02
CA SER A 218 -3.53 8.39 13.79
C SER A 218 -2.15 9.04 14.00
N SER A 219 -1.83 9.45 15.23
CA SER A 219 -0.52 10.00 15.61
C SER A 219 0.64 9.00 15.40
N GLU A 220 0.36 7.70 15.46
CA GLU A 220 1.38 6.67 15.21
C GLU A 220 1.77 6.55 13.74
N ALA A 221 0.87 6.83 12.79
CA ALA A 221 1.21 6.79 11.37
C ALA A 221 2.24 7.88 10.99
N GLU A 222 2.19 9.04 11.66
CA GLU A 222 3.21 10.08 11.51
C GLU A 222 4.52 9.67 12.18
N GLU A 223 4.48 9.12 13.39
CA GLU A 223 5.68 8.60 14.07
C GLU A 223 6.35 7.47 13.27
N VAL A 224 5.56 6.63 12.60
CA VAL A 224 6.03 5.58 11.70
C VAL A 224 6.68 6.15 10.44
N SER A 225 6.05 7.13 9.80
CA SER A 225 6.64 7.79 8.62
C SER A 225 7.99 8.40 8.98
N GLU A 226 8.12 8.95 10.18
CA GLU A 226 9.39 9.43 10.73
C GLU A 226 10.39 8.30 11.00
N ARG A 227 9.97 7.13 11.53
CA ARG A 227 10.85 5.95 11.67
C ARG A 227 11.31 5.40 10.32
N LEU A 228 10.46 5.42 9.29
CA LEU A 228 10.85 5.01 7.93
C LEU A 228 11.92 5.94 7.34
N LYS A 229 11.80 7.26 7.56
CA LYS A 229 12.80 8.24 7.11
C LYS A 229 14.12 8.16 7.86
N HIS A 230 14.09 7.84 9.15
CA HIS A 230 15.25 7.96 10.05
C HIS A 230 15.81 6.62 10.56
N GLY A 231 15.23 5.51 10.14
CA GLY A 231 15.58 4.15 10.56
C GLY A 231 14.77 3.67 11.77
N PRO A 232 14.64 2.34 11.96
CA PRO A 232 13.83 1.74 13.02
C PRO A 232 14.30 2.09 14.44
N ASP A 233 15.58 2.45 14.57
CA ASP A 233 16.25 2.82 15.83
C ASP A 233 16.31 4.35 16.05
N ALA A 234 15.59 5.15 15.24
CA ALA A 234 15.55 6.59 15.39
C ALA A 234 14.98 7.00 16.76
N LYS A 235 15.71 7.83 17.50
CA LYS A 235 15.27 8.36 18.81
C LYS A 235 14.84 9.80 18.68
N LYS A 236 13.92 10.27 19.52
CA LYS A 236 13.51 11.69 19.56
C LYS A 236 14.61 12.54 20.19
N CYS A 237 14.92 13.69 19.60
CA CYS A 237 15.81 14.69 20.17
C CYS A 237 15.21 15.21 21.48
N LEU A 238 15.99 15.22 22.55
CA LEU A 238 15.55 15.68 23.88
C LEU A 238 15.27 17.19 23.95
N VAL A 239 15.72 17.97 22.96
CA VAL A 239 15.54 19.42 22.92
C VAL A 239 14.34 19.80 22.06
N CYS A 240 14.26 19.33 20.82
CA CYS A 240 13.23 19.74 19.87
C CYS A 240 12.16 18.66 19.62
N GLY A 241 12.29 17.45 20.17
CA GLY A 241 11.39 16.33 19.95
C GLY A 241 11.48 15.66 18.57
N SER A 242 12.21 16.26 17.62
CA SER A 242 12.37 15.73 16.26
C SER A 242 13.31 14.52 16.24
N PRO A 243 13.10 13.53 15.36
CA PRO A 243 13.91 12.31 15.30
C PRO A 243 15.39 12.58 14.95
N VAL A 244 16.25 11.75 15.52
CA VAL A 244 17.71 11.75 15.36
C VAL A 244 18.11 10.39 14.78
N PRO A 245 18.99 10.34 13.76
CA PRO A 245 19.49 9.09 13.20
C PRO A 245 20.07 8.17 14.30
N SER A 246 19.93 6.85 14.11
CA SER A 246 20.36 5.90 15.14
C SER A 246 21.87 5.96 15.41
N ALA A 247 22.27 5.64 16.65
CA ALA A 247 23.68 5.57 17.03
C ALA A 247 24.48 4.51 16.25
N ARG A 248 23.81 3.62 15.50
CA ARG A 248 24.45 2.59 14.68
C ARG A 248 25.31 3.20 13.56
N ASP A 249 24.96 4.40 13.10
CA ASP A 249 25.72 5.16 12.10
C ASP A 249 26.83 6.03 12.73
N TYR A 250 26.82 6.19 14.07
CA TYR A 250 27.71 7.04 14.84
C TYR A 250 28.03 6.40 16.22
N PRO A 251 28.80 5.31 16.25
CA PRO A 251 29.05 4.54 17.49
C PRO A 251 29.70 5.38 18.61
N GLU A 252 30.35 6.49 18.29
CA GLU A 252 30.88 7.46 19.27
C GLU A 252 29.80 8.22 20.07
N LEU A 253 28.52 8.02 19.76
CA LEU A 253 27.38 8.66 20.40
C LEU A 253 26.54 7.73 21.31
N GLU A 254 26.92 6.46 21.48
CA GLU A 254 26.12 5.49 22.28
C GLU A 254 25.81 5.96 23.72
N ASP A 255 26.71 6.74 24.33
CA ASP A 255 26.56 7.24 25.71
C ASP A 255 26.14 8.73 25.82
N ARG A 256 25.81 9.41 24.72
CA ARG A 256 25.47 10.84 24.75
C ARG A 256 23.95 11.08 24.83
N PRO A 257 23.49 12.17 25.47
CA PRO A 257 22.10 12.57 25.43
C PRO A 257 21.63 12.75 23.98
N PHE A 258 20.56 12.06 23.60
CA PHE A 258 20.07 12.00 22.22
C PHE A 258 19.54 13.38 21.78
N GLY A 259 20.21 14.02 20.83
CA GLY A 259 19.75 15.27 20.24
C GLY A 259 20.56 15.74 19.04
N HIS A 260 19.97 16.58 18.19
CA HIS A 260 20.71 17.18 17.08
C HIS A 260 21.85 18.02 17.63
N LYS A 261 23.01 17.98 16.95
CA LYS A 261 24.20 18.74 17.34
C LYS A 261 23.95 20.24 17.49
N SER A 262 23.07 20.79 16.63
CA SER A 262 22.61 22.18 16.72
C SER A 262 21.79 22.43 17.98
N CYS A 263 20.77 21.60 18.24
CA CYS A 263 19.89 21.76 19.40
C CYS A 263 20.63 21.60 20.73
N ILE A 264 21.59 20.67 20.81
CA ILE A 264 22.43 20.52 22.01
C ILE A 264 23.32 21.76 22.22
N ARG A 265 23.90 22.32 21.13
CA ARG A 265 24.74 23.51 21.22
C ARG A 265 23.93 24.72 21.72
N GLU A 266 22.77 24.96 21.13
CA GLU A 266 21.87 26.03 21.55
C GLU A 266 21.48 25.88 23.03
N LYS A 267 21.15 24.66 23.47
CA LYS A 267 20.80 24.43 24.87
C LYS A 267 21.97 24.61 25.84
N LEU A 268 23.20 24.31 25.41
CA LEU A 268 24.40 24.56 26.21
C LEU A 268 24.74 26.06 26.29
N GLU A 269 24.48 26.81 25.21
CA GLU A 269 24.60 28.28 25.20
C GLU A 269 23.58 28.91 26.16
N ASP A 270 22.32 28.45 26.15
CA ASP A 270 21.30 28.89 27.11
C ASP A 270 21.70 28.61 28.56
N LEU A 271 22.16 27.39 28.85
CA LEU A 271 22.59 27.00 30.20
C LEU A 271 23.85 27.77 30.64
N GLY A 272 24.75 28.07 29.71
CA GLY A 272 25.91 28.94 29.96
C GLY A 272 25.49 30.37 30.31
N ALA A 273 24.53 30.92 29.56
CA ALA A 273 23.98 32.25 29.81
C ALA A 273 23.21 32.32 31.15
N GLU A 274 22.44 31.28 31.49
CA GLU A 274 21.75 31.18 32.78
C GLU A 274 22.73 31.04 33.96
N ALA A 275 23.81 30.27 33.78
CA ALA A 275 24.87 30.15 34.79
C ALA A 275 25.61 31.47 35.01
N GLU A 276 25.91 32.21 33.94
CA GLU A 276 26.50 33.56 34.04
C GLU A 276 25.53 34.56 34.69
N ALA A 277 24.23 34.50 34.36
CA ALA A 277 23.21 35.35 34.98
C ALA A 277 23.06 35.08 36.48
N CYS A 278 23.07 33.81 36.92
CA CYS A 278 23.05 33.43 38.33
C CYS A 278 24.30 33.89 39.10
N LEU A 279 25.46 33.96 38.42
CA LEU A 279 26.72 34.44 39.01
C LEU A 279 26.84 35.98 39.01
N ALA A 280 26.05 36.66 38.18
CA ALA A 280 26.01 38.11 38.09
C ALA A 280 25.00 38.77 39.06
N GLU A 281 24.15 37.98 39.74
CA GLU A 281 23.32 38.52 40.81
C GLU A 281 24.20 39.01 41.97
N PRO A 282 24.12 40.29 42.35
CA PRO A 282 24.96 40.83 43.43
C PRO A 282 24.60 40.15 44.75
N GLN A 283 25.60 39.59 45.42
CA GLN A 283 25.47 38.95 46.75
C GLN A 283 25.16 39.92 47.90
N ASP A 284 24.76 41.17 47.61
CA ASP A 284 24.44 42.18 48.60
C ASP A 284 22.94 42.18 48.92
N ALA A 285 22.52 41.17 49.67
CA ALA A 285 21.29 41.22 50.45
C ALA A 285 21.32 40.27 51.65
N ARG A 286 22.30 40.39 52.55
CA ARG A 286 22.19 40.03 53.98
C ARG A 286 23.05 40.90 54.86
#